data_AF-A0A2P7YRR7-F1
#
_entry.id   AF-A0A2P7YRR7-F1
#
_cell.length_a   1.000
_cell.length_b   1.000
_cell.length_c   1.000
_cell.angle_alpha   90.00
_cell.angle_beta   90.00
_cell.angle_gamma   90.00
#
_symmetry.space_group_name_H-M   'P 1'
#
loop_
_entity.id
_entity.type
_entity.pdbx_description
1 polymer ?
#
loop_
_entity_poly.entity_id
_entity_poly.type
_entity_poly.pdbx_seq_one_letter_code
_entity_poly.pdbx_strand_id
1 'polypeptide(L)'
;MHIPLLGRLSLLEWPLVVVSLLLSWLEYISTLITRLLPSTVINIITYSLQVVYSFTASPIRFISSGGEILKEDGMPDIKYRYLSGGEGDIDKEKYDRMTVLLNAKDILEMCSVFGYEVELRMIRTKDDYLLTVQRILRPNAGPRNGKVVYMHHGLLMCSEIWVTMLDKDANLPYVLYELGYDVWLGNNRGNKYSHKHLSHRLNLEKFWDFALDEFAFYDIPDTINYILAATKKESLIYVGFSQGTAQAFASVSVNPDLNEKIERIVAISPATTPHGLYSRFLDILLKSSPVFVYLLFSRRVLMPSVQLWNRIMYPPFFDTSIDVANYTLFNWKALNIDKVQKLSSYAHLYSTTSVKTVVHWFQIISAKKFQMYHDESNFSSLNPIEYPLKNIEVPIHLIYGDSDLLVDIEVMENQLPKKYTTSHPVAGHEHLDNLWGRDAARIVFPLVLKSLGEEVANGKK
;
A
#
# COMPACT_ATOMS: atom_id res chain seq x y z
N MET A 1 32.64 18.47 -15.80
CA MET A 1 33.58 18.22 -16.93
C MET A 1 33.22 16.87 -17.53
N HIS A 2 32.75 16.83 -18.78
CA HIS A 2 32.41 15.57 -19.46
C HIS A 2 33.71 14.94 -19.98
N ILE A 3 33.95 13.66 -19.69
CA ILE A 3 35.15 12.96 -20.15
C ILE A 3 34.84 12.37 -21.54
N PRO A 4 35.51 12.81 -22.62
CA PRO A 4 35.35 12.19 -23.92
C PRO A 4 35.81 10.73 -23.83
N LEU A 5 35.05 9.80 -24.42
CA LEU A 5 35.21 8.33 -24.45
C LEU A 5 34.51 7.50 -23.35
N LEU A 6 34.03 8.09 -22.25
CA LEU A 6 33.37 7.34 -21.15
C LEU A 6 31.87 7.63 -20.98
N GLY A 7 31.26 8.41 -21.88
CA GLY A 7 29.81 8.64 -21.92
C GLY A 7 29.31 9.87 -21.17
N ARG A 8 27.97 10.04 -21.13
CA ARG A 8 27.25 11.25 -20.65
C ARG A 8 27.29 11.49 -19.14
N LEU A 9 28.06 10.71 -18.38
CA LEU A 9 28.03 10.76 -16.91
C LEU A 9 29.06 11.76 -16.36
N SER A 10 28.61 12.59 -15.43
CA SER A 10 29.44 13.49 -14.63
C SER A 10 30.32 12.71 -13.64
N LEU A 11 31.40 13.34 -13.16
CA LEU A 11 32.31 12.74 -12.17
C LEU A 11 31.63 12.30 -10.87
N LEU A 12 30.53 12.96 -10.48
CA LEU A 12 29.75 12.61 -9.28
C LEU A 12 28.86 11.38 -9.51
N GLU A 13 28.53 11.05 -10.75
CA GLU A 13 27.68 9.90 -11.09
C GLU A 13 28.47 8.59 -11.13
N TRP A 14 29.79 8.63 -11.32
CA TRP A 14 30.63 7.42 -11.37
C TRP A 14 30.63 6.61 -10.06
N PRO A 15 30.85 7.21 -8.87
CA PRO A 15 30.68 6.49 -7.60
C PRO A 15 29.27 5.92 -7.43
N LEU A 16 28.24 6.63 -7.91
CA LEU A 16 26.85 6.18 -7.83
C LEU A 16 26.62 4.97 -8.73
N VAL A 17 27.19 4.94 -9.94
CA VAL A 17 27.16 3.77 -10.82
C VAL A 17 27.86 2.60 -10.17
N VAL A 18 29.00 2.80 -9.50
CA VAL A 18 29.69 1.72 -8.77
C VAL A 18 28.82 1.18 -7.64
N VAL A 19 28.23 2.04 -6.81
CA VAL A 19 27.33 1.64 -5.72
C VAL A 19 26.07 0.95 -6.26
N SER A 20 25.47 1.48 -7.31
CA SER A 20 24.32 0.89 -8.01
C SER A 20 24.64 -0.48 -8.58
N LEU A 21 25.79 -0.64 -9.24
CA LEU A 21 26.25 -1.93 -9.76
C LEU A 21 26.50 -2.91 -8.61
N LEU A 22 27.10 -2.46 -7.51
CA LEU A 22 27.30 -3.28 -6.32
C LEU A 22 25.97 -3.73 -5.70
N LEU A 23 25.00 -2.81 -5.54
CA LEU A 23 23.68 -3.12 -4.99
C LEU A 23 22.88 -4.02 -5.94
N SER A 24 22.94 -3.79 -7.24
CA SER A 24 22.34 -4.64 -8.27
C SER A 24 22.96 -6.04 -8.25
N TRP A 25 24.29 -6.13 -8.10
CA TRP A 25 24.99 -7.40 -7.94
C TRP A 25 24.64 -8.09 -6.62
N LEU A 26 24.52 -7.35 -5.52
CA LEU A 26 24.09 -7.89 -4.24
C LEU A 26 22.64 -8.37 -4.32
N GLU A 27 21.74 -7.66 -4.98
CA GLU A 27 20.36 -8.10 -5.19
C GLU A 27 20.32 -9.32 -6.11
N TYR A 28 21.10 -9.34 -7.20
CA TYR A 28 21.21 -10.49 -8.09
C TYR A 28 21.77 -11.72 -7.37
N ILE A 29 22.90 -11.56 -6.66
CA ILE A 29 23.52 -12.62 -5.86
C ILE A 29 22.55 -13.08 -4.78
N SER A 30 21.92 -12.16 -4.05
CA SER A 30 20.96 -12.50 -3.01
C SER A 30 19.76 -13.25 -3.58
N THR A 31 19.22 -12.82 -4.71
CA THR A 31 18.11 -13.50 -5.39
C THR A 31 18.53 -14.88 -5.89
N LEU A 32 19.74 -15.00 -6.45
CA LEU A 32 20.29 -16.26 -6.94
C LEU A 32 20.56 -17.24 -5.79
N ILE A 33 21.24 -16.78 -4.74
CA ILE A 33 21.50 -17.51 -3.50
C ILE A 33 20.17 -17.95 -2.89
N THR A 34 19.19 -17.05 -2.80
CA THR A 34 17.89 -17.36 -2.18
C THR A 34 17.07 -18.36 -3.01
N ARG A 35 17.09 -18.26 -4.35
CA ARG A 35 16.46 -19.25 -5.23
C ARG A 35 17.13 -20.62 -5.17
N LEU A 36 18.43 -20.64 -4.89
CA LEU A 36 19.23 -21.87 -4.77
C LEU A 36 19.43 -22.29 -3.32
N LEU A 37 18.83 -21.60 -2.34
CA LEU A 37 19.09 -21.85 -0.92
C LEU A 37 18.48 -23.20 -0.56
N PRO A 38 19.28 -24.18 -0.11
CA PRO A 38 18.73 -25.44 0.36
C PRO A 38 17.80 -25.17 1.54
N SER A 39 16.67 -25.89 1.60
CA SER A 39 15.72 -25.82 2.72
C SER A 39 16.41 -25.99 4.08
N THR A 40 17.48 -26.78 4.14
CA THR A 40 18.35 -26.96 5.32
C THR A 40 18.95 -25.64 5.81
N VAL A 41 19.44 -24.77 4.92
CA VAL A 41 20.04 -23.48 5.30
C VAL A 41 18.98 -22.52 5.81
N ILE A 42 17.82 -22.46 5.15
CA ILE A 42 16.67 -21.67 5.62
C ILE A 42 16.30 -22.12 7.03
N ASN A 43 16.15 -23.42 7.27
CA ASN A 43 15.79 -23.96 8.57
C ASN A 43 16.82 -23.63 9.67
N ILE A 44 18.12 -23.66 9.37
CA ILE A 44 19.18 -23.27 10.33
C ILE A 44 19.08 -21.79 10.69
N ILE A 45 18.87 -20.91 9.70
CA ILE A 45 18.70 -19.47 9.93
C ILE A 45 17.42 -19.22 10.73
N THR A 46 16.30 -19.84 10.35
CA THR A 46 15.03 -19.73 11.07
C THR A 46 15.16 -20.21 12.51
N TYR A 47 15.82 -21.34 12.76
CA TYR A 47 16.10 -21.82 14.11
C TYR A 47 16.96 -20.85 14.91
N SER A 48 18.00 -20.29 14.30
CA SER A 48 18.87 -19.29 14.96
C SER A 48 18.07 -18.04 15.33
N LEU A 49 17.21 -17.56 14.44
CA LEU A 49 16.32 -16.43 14.70
C LEU A 49 15.28 -16.75 15.77
N GLN A 50 14.70 -17.95 15.79
CA GLN A 50 13.81 -18.41 16.86
C GLN A 50 14.50 -18.36 18.22
N VAL A 51 15.75 -18.82 18.31
CA VAL A 51 16.55 -18.75 19.55
C VAL A 51 16.74 -17.30 19.98
N VAL A 52 17.17 -16.41 19.08
CA VAL A 52 17.35 -14.99 19.40
C VAL A 52 16.03 -14.35 19.87
N TYR A 53 14.93 -14.56 19.14
CA TYR A 53 13.62 -14.01 19.48
C TYR A 53 13.04 -14.63 20.77
N SER A 54 13.47 -15.82 21.17
CA SER A 54 13.05 -16.44 22.42
C SER A 54 13.52 -15.68 23.67
N PHE A 55 14.57 -14.86 23.55
CA PHE A 55 15.08 -13.99 24.61
C PHE A 55 14.47 -12.57 24.58
N THR A 56 13.57 -12.28 23.63
CA THR A 56 12.88 -10.98 23.56
C THR A 56 11.66 -10.96 24.48
N ALA A 57 11.22 -9.76 24.87
CA ALA A 57 10.15 -9.55 25.87
C ALA A 57 8.76 -10.09 25.45
N SER A 58 8.59 -10.64 24.24
CA SER A 58 7.34 -11.26 23.77
C SER A 58 7.65 -12.39 22.79
N PRO A 59 8.02 -13.59 23.27
CA PRO A 59 8.50 -14.67 22.42
C PRO A 59 7.31 -15.38 21.74
N ILE A 60 6.77 -14.80 20.67
CA ILE A 60 5.90 -15.54 19.75
C ILE A 60 6.79 -16.52 18.99
N ARG A 61 6.61 -17.83 19.26
CA ARG A 61 7.39 -18.91 18.64
C ARG A 61 6.57 -19.57 17.54
N PHE A 62 7.07 -19.50 16.31
CA PHE A 62 6.52 -20.26 15.18
C PHE A 62 7.44 -21.41 14.80
N ILE A 63 6.88 -22.57 14.48
CA ILE A 63 7.54 -23.60 13.68
C ILE A 63 7.16 -23.41 12.22
N SER A 64 8.13 -23.49 11.32
CA SER A 64 7.87 -23.68 9.89
C SER A 64 7.39 -25.12 9.64
N SER A 65 6.17 -25.28 9.14
CA SER A 65 5.73 -26.52 8.49
C SER A 65 5.75 -26.29 6.98
N GLY A 66 6.82 -26.71 6.31
CA GLY A 66 6.95 -26.66 4.86
C GLY A 66 7.82 -27.80 4.38
N GLY A 67 7.25 -28.69 3.55
CA GLY A 67 8.01 -29.70 2.82
C GLY A 67 8.70 -29.10 1.59
N GLU A 68 9.51 -29.89 0.89
CA GLU A 68 10.25 -29.56 -0.36
C GLU A 68 9.37 -29.13 -1.55
N ILE A 69 8.09 -28.81 -1.34
CA ILE A 69 7.12 -28.47 -2.37
C ILE A 69 7.36 -27.02 -2.82
N LEU A 70 7.98 -26.89 -3.99
CA LEU A 70 8.09 -25.63 -4.72
C LEU A 70 6.74 -25.28 -5.36
N LYS A 71 6.34 -24.01 -5.34
CA LYS A 71 5.21 -23.51 -6.14
C LYS A 71 5.58 -23.49 -7.64
N GLU A 72 4.61 -23.25 -8.51
CA GLU A 72 4.81 -23.11 -9.98
C GLU A 72 5.89 -22.07 -10.35
N ASP A 73 6.15 -21.11 -9.46
CA ASP A 73 7.18 -20.09 -9.59
C ASP A 73 8.59 -20.56 -9.14
N GLY A 74 8.74 -21.82 -8.74
CA GLY A 74 9.99 -22.42 -8.27
C GLY A 74 10.40 -22.00 -6.84
N MET A 75 9.52 -21.38 -6.07
CA MET A 75 9.83 -20.89 -4.72
C MET A 75 9.25 -21.79 -3.60
N PRO A 76 9.89 -21.86 -2.41
CA PRO A 76 9.48 -22.76 -1.32
C PRO A 76 8.17 -22.33 -0.64
N ASP A 77 7.16 -23.19 -0.54
CA ASP A 77 5.90 -22.89 0.19
C ASP A 77 6.07 -23.10 1.70
N ILE A 78 6.59 -22.08 2.39
CA ILE A 78 6.80 -22.11 3.84
C ILE A 78 5.52 -21.64 4.53
N LYS A 79 4.93 -22.51 5.36
CA LYS A 79 3.82 -22.14 6.24
C LYS A 79 4.29 -22.14 7.69
N TYR A 80 3.80 -21.18 8.47
CA TYR A 80 4.14 -21.06 9.89
C TYR A 80 3.01 -21.59 10.76
N ARG A 81 3.33 -22.35 11.80
CA ARG A 81 2.41 -22.81 12.84
C ARG A 81 2.89 -22.32 14.19
N TYR A 82 1.96 -21.86 15.02
CA TYR A 82 2.27 -21.49 16.39
C TYR A 82 2.62 -22.72 17.23
N LEU A 83 3.67 -22.61 18.04
CA LEU A 83 3.96 -23.55 19.12
C LEU A 83 3.32 -23.04 20.40
N SER A 84 2.31 -23.74 20.92
CA SER A 84 1.79 -23.46 22.26
C SER A 84 2.90 -23.67 23.28
N GLY A 85 3.39 -22.58 23.87
CA GLY A 85 4.51 -22.64 24.80
C GLY A 85 4.83 -21.29 25.41
N GLY A 86 3.92 -20.81 26.27
CA GLY A 86 4.13 -19.65 27.14
C GLY A 86 2.85 -19.31 27.89
N GLU A 87 2.85 -19.53 29.21
CA GLU A 87 1.80 -19.10 30.13
C GLU A 87 1.54 -17.59 30.00
N GLY A 88 0.26 -17.22 29.91
CA GLY A 88 -0.19 -15.83 29.88
C GLY A 88 -1.30 -15.63 28.85
N ASP A 89 -2.55 -15.80 29.29
CA ASP A 89 -3.83 -15.15 28.90
C ASP A 89 -4.01 -14.48 27.52
N ILE A 90 -3.36 -14.95 26.47
CA ILE A 90 -3.61 -14.47 25.11
C ILE A 90 -4.63 -15.40 24.46
N ASP A 91 -5.72 -14.81 23.98
CA ASP A 91 -6.82 -15.49 23.31
C ASP A 91 -6.31 -16.41 22.18
N LYS A 92 -6.46 -17.72 22.41
CA LYS A 92 -6.06 -18.77 21.47
C LYS A 92 -6.74 -18.58 20.12
N GLU A 93 -7.99 -18.13 20.10
CA GLU A 93 -8.73 -17.88 18.86
C GLU A 93 -8.08 -16.78 18.03
N LYS A 94 -7.69 -15.68 18.68
CA LYS A 94 -6.96 -14.57 18.04
C LYS A 94 -5.62 -15.02 17.46
N TYR A 95 -4.91 -15.90 18.14
CA TYR A 95 -3.65 -16.48 17.64
C TYR A 95 -3.84 -17.44 16.46
N ASP A 96 -4.83 -18.32 16.54
CA ASP A 96 -5.15 -19.25 15.47
C ASP A 96 -5.54 -18.45 14.21
N ARG A 97 -6.37 -17.41 14.38
CA ARG A 97 -6.74 -16.50 13.29
C ARG A 97 -5.56 -15.73 12.72
N MET A 98 -4.69 -15.19 13.58
CA MET A 98 -3.45 -14.54 13.14
C MET A 98 -2.60 -15.48 12.30
N THR A 99 -2.46 -16.73 12.72
CA THR A 99 -1.69 -17.74 11.99
C THR A 99 -2.31 -18.03 10.63
N VAL A 100 -3.64 -18.14 10.54
CA VAL A 100 -4.33 -18.34 9.26
C VAL A 100 -4.12 -17.13 8.34
N LEU A 101 -4.31 -15.91 8.83
CA LEU A 101 -4.14 -14.69 8.04
C LEU A 101 -2.68 -14.48 7.60
N LEU A 102 -1.71 -14.68 8.49
CA LEU A 102 -0.27 -14.65 8.17
C LEU A 102 0.07 -15.56 6.98
N ASN A 103 -0.54 -16.75 6.91
CA ASN A 103 -0.28 -17.73 5.86
C ASN A 103 -1.23 -17.61 4.65
N ALA A 104 -2.19 -16.69 4.67
CA ALA A 104 -3.17 -16.56 3.60
C ALA A 104 -2.47 -16.18 2.29
N LYS A 105 -2.78 -16.89 1.20
CA LYS A 105 -2.14 -16.66 -0.10
C LYS A 105 -2.62 -15.36 -0.74
N ASP A 106 -3.91 -15.10 -0.61
CA ASP A 106 -4.60 -14.00 -1.27
C ASP A 106 -5.81 -13.56 -0.45
N ILE A 107 -6.47 -12.50 -0.93
CA ILE A 107 -7.60 -11.89 -0.27
C ILE A 107 -8.82 -12.84 -0.18
N LEU A 108 -8.93 -13.84 -1.06
CA LEU A 108 -10.04 -14.78 -1.03
C LEU A 108 -9.92 -15.64 0.22
N GLU A 109 -8.73 -16.17 0.48
CA GLU A 109 -8.45 -16.91 1.72
C GLU A 109 -8.68 -16.00 2.94
N MET A 110 -8.18 -14.76 2.93
CA MET A 110 -8.35 -13.81 4.05
C MET A 110 -9.83 -13.51 4.36
N CYS A 111 -10.64 -13.24 3.34
CA CYS A 111 -12.07 -12.98 3.52
C CYS A 111 -12.84 -14.21 3.99
N SER A 112 -12.44 -15.40 3.52
CA SER A 112 -13.08 -16.66 3.93
C SER A 112 -12.94 -16.96 5.42
N VAL A 113 -11.86 -16.50 6.07
CA VAL A 113 -11.66 -16.59 7.53
C VAL A 113 -12.82 -15.96 8.30
N PHE A 114 -13.43 -14.92 7.72
CA PHE A 114 -14.53 -14.17 8.33
C PHE A 114 -15.90 -14.52 7.74
N GLY A 115 -15.98 -15.57 6.90
CA GLY A 115 -17.21 -16.00 6.26
C GLY A 115 -17.67 -15.11 5.09
N TYR A 116 -16.75 -14.35 4.49
CA TYR A 116 -17.01 -13.57 3.29
C TYR A 116 -16.41 -14.24 2.06
N GLU A 117 -17.10 -14.07 0.94
CA GLU A 117 -16.63 -14.44 -0.40
C GLU A 117 -16.13 -13.20 -1.13
N VAL A 118 -15.32 -13.39 -2.16
CA VAL A 118 -14.79 -12.30 -2.99
C VAL A 118 -15.04 -12.61 -4.45
N GLU A 119 -15.77 -11.72 -5.11
CA GLU A 119 -15.93 -11.76 -6.56
C GLU A 119 -14.81 -10.95 -7.23
N LEU A 120 -14.04 -11.62 -8.10
CA LEU A 120 -12.97 -10.99 -8.88
C LEU A 120 -13.51 -10.44 -10.19
N ARG A 121 -13.28 -9.16 -10.46
CA ARG A 121 -13.64 -8.48 -11.70
C ARG A 121 -12.40 -7.93 -12.37
N MET A 122 -12.22 -8.24 -13.65
CA MET A 122 -11.12 -7.73 -14.45
C MET A 122 -11.58 -6.53 -15.26
N ILE A 123 -10.85 -5.43 -15.18
CA ILE A 123 -11.12 -4.15 -15.82
C ILE A 123 -9.98 -3.85 -16.77
N ARG A 124 -10.30 -3.47 -18.01
CA ARG A 124 -9.32 -2.99 -18.98
C ARG A 124 -9.27 -1.47 -18.91
N THR A 125 -8.09 -0.92 -18.67
CA THR A 125 -7.85 0.52 -18.79
C THR A 125 -7.75 0.94 -20.26
N LYS A 126 -7.94 2.23 -20.54
CA LYS A 126 -7.79 2.79 -21.91
C LYS A 126 -6.42 2.56 -22.51
N ASP A 127 -5.40 2.43 -21.68
CA ASP A 127 -4.02 2.12 -22.07
C ASP A 127 -3.65 0.64 -21.84
N ASP A 128 -4.64 -0.25 -21.83
CA ASP A 128 -4.51 -1.70 -21.97
C ASP A 128 -3.90 -2.48 -20.79
N TYR A 129 -3.82 -1.87 -19.61
CA TYR A 129 -3.63 -2.62 -18.36
C TYR A 129 -4.91 -3.36 -17.98
N LEU A 130 -4.74 -4.55 -17.40
CA LEU A 130 -5.83 -5.35 -16.86
C LEU A 130 -5.75 -5.32 -15.33
N LEU A 131 -6.65 -4.55 -14.72
CA LEU A 131 -6.75 -4.37 -13.28
C LEU A 131 -7.72 -5.41 -12.70
N THR A 132 -7.35 -6.03 -11.58
CA THR A 132 -8.27 -6.91 -10.85
C THR A 132 -8.86 -6.17 -9.66
N VAL A 133 -10.17 -5.91 -9.73
CA VAL A 133 -10.95 -5.31 -8.65
C VAL A 133 -11.74 -6.41 -7.95
N GLN A 134 -11.86 -6.30 -6.63
CA GLN A 134 -12.51 -7.30 -5.80
C GLN A 134 -13.80 -6.74 -5.21
N ARG A 135 -14.87 -7.51 -5.25
CA ARG A 135 -16.15 -7.16 -4.63
C ARG A 135 -16.42 -8.11 -3.48
N ILE A 136 -16.65 -7.58 -2.29
CA ILE A 136 -16.96 -8.38 -1.09
C ILE A 136 -18.38 -8.92 -1.21
N LEU A 137 -18.56 -10.20 -0.93
CA LEU A 137 -19.84 -10.91 -0.95
C LEU A 137 -20.00 -11.77 0.31
N ARG A 138 -21.24 -12.17 0.61
CA ARG A 138 -21.60 -13.03 1.72
C ARG A 138 -22.89 -13.77 1.37
N PRO A 139 -22.95 -15.09 1.57
CA PRO A 139 -24.20 -15.83 1.46
C PRO A 139 -25.26 -15.29 2.44
N ASN A 140 -26.51 -15.20 2.00
CA ASN A 140 -27.65 -14.73 2.81
C ASN A 140 -27.49 -13.31 3.38
N ALA A 141 -26.86 -12.42 2.62
CA ALA A 141 -26.70 -11.04 3.06
C ALA A 141 -28.04 -10.34 3.28
N GLY A 142 -28.07 -9.47 4.29
CA GLY A 142 -29.24 -8.65 4.63
C GLY A 142 -29.57 -7.60 3.56
N PRO A 143 -30.60 -6.77 3.83
CA PRO A 143 -30.99 -5.68 2.93
C PRO A 143 -29.82 -4.76 2.60
N ARG A 144 -29.74 -4.32 1.34
CA ARG A 144 -28.75 -3.33 0.90
C ARG A 144 -29.30 -1.91 1.05
N ASN A 145 -28.42 -0.98 1.40
CA ASN A 145 -28.75 0.44 1.50
C ASN A 145 -28.73 1.15 0.12
N GLY A 146 -28.30 0.45 -0.92
CA GLY A 146 -28.28 0.94 -2.30
C GLY A 146 -27.11 1.86 -2.64
N LYS A 147 -26.12 2.03 -1.75
CA LYS A 147 -24.89 2.78 -1.99
C LYS A 147 -23.71 1.86 -2.30
N VAL A 148 -22.77 2.36 -3.10
CA VAL A 148 -21.55 1.65 -3.50
C VAL A 148 -20.35 2.36 -2.89
N VAL A 149 -19.43 1.59 -2.32
CA VAL A 149 -18.15 2.09 -1.79
C VAL A 149 -17.00 1.49 -2.57
N TYR A 150 -16.14 2.34 -3.11
CA TYR A 150 -14.88 1.97 -3.73
C TYR A 150 -13.71 2.33 -2.81
N MET A 151 -12.98 1.32 -2.33
CA MET A 151 -11.87 1.48 -1.40
C MET A 151 -10.53 1.25 -2.08
N HIS A 152 -9.57 2.16 -1.90
CA HIS A 152 -8.31 2.15 -2.65
C HIS A 152 -7.07 2.32 -1.76
N HIS A 153 -6.09 1.44 -1.97
CA HIS A 153 -4.91 1.28 -1.11
C HIS A 153 -3.81 2.35 -1.33
N GLY A 154 -2.79 2.32 -0.46
CA GLY A 154 -1.64 3.23 -0.49
C GLY A 154 -0.49 2.81 -1.42
N LEU A 155 0.63 3.54 -1.32
CA LEU A 155 1.87 3.26 -2.06
C LEU A 155 2.44 1.92 -1.62
N LEU A 156 2.93 1.11 -2.57
CA LEU A 156 3.47 -0.22 -2.33
C LEU A 156 2.50 -1.19 -1.65
N MET A 157 1.20 -0.99 -1.78
CA MET A 157 0.17 -1.85 -1.17
C MET A 157 -0.70 -2.54 -2.23
N CYS A 158 -1.60 -3.39 -1.76
CA CYS A 158 -2.73 -3.89 -2.53
C CYS A 158 -3.99 -3.86 -1.67
N SER A 159 -5.11 -4.31 -2.23
CA SER A 159 -6.41 -4.35 -1.54
C SER A 159 -6.45 -5.16 -0.24
N GLU A 160 -5.51 -6.08 -0.01
CA GLU A 160 -5.43 -6.91 1.21
C GLU A 160 -5.35 -6.09 2.49
N ILE A 161 -4.75 -4.89 2.44
CA ILE A 161 -4.55 -4.03 3.61
C ILE A 161 -5.84 -3.75 4.38
N TRP A 162 -6.98 -3.77 3.71
CA TRP A 162 -8.29 -3.51 4.27
C TRP A 162 -8.88 -4.67 5.09
N VAL A 163 -8.33 -5.89 4.97
CA VAL A 163 -8.91 -7.12 5.53
C VAL A 163 -7.91 -7.95 6.37
N THR A 164 -6.86 -7.32 6.90
CA THR A 164 -5.81 -7.98 7.70
C THR A 164 -6.06 -7.95 9.22
N MET A 165 -7.04 -7.19 9.70
CA MET A 165 -7.30 -7.06 11.14
C MET A 165 -7.85 -8.36 11.71
N LEU A 166 -7.36 -8.75 12.89
CA LEU A 166 -7.74 -10.00 13.54
C LEU A 166 -9.21 -10.00 13.95
N ASP A 167 -9.73 -8.86 14.38
CA ASP A 167 -11.12 -8.74 14.77
C ASP A 167 -11.95 -8.37 13.53
N LYS A 168 -13.01 -9.14 13.25
CA LYS A 168 -13.85 -8.96 12.05
C LYS A 168 -14.36 -7.52 11.94
N ASP A 169 -14.89 -6.99 13.02
CA ASP A 169 -15.50 -5.65 13.06
C ASP A 169 -14.44 -4.53 13.13
N ALA A 170 -13.15 -4.87 13.18
CA ALA A 170 -12.05 -3.95 12.99
C ALA A 170 -11.56 -3.88 11.54
N ASN A 171 -12.23 -4.57 10.60
CA ASN A 171 -11.99 -4.42 9.16
C ASN A 171 -13.12 -3.57 8.55
N LEU A 172 -12.78 -2.36 8.10
CA LEU A 172 -13.76 -1.39 7.58
C LEU A 172 -14.65 -1.93 6.45
N PRO A 173 -14.15 -2.72 5.47
CA PRO A 173 -15.00 -3.30 4.43
C PRO A 173 -16.16 -4.13 4.99
N TYR A 174 -15.93 -4.91 6.06
CA TYR A 174 -16.96 -5.77 6.65
C TYR A 174 -17.99 -4.93 7.39
N VAL A 175 -17.56 -3.89 8.12
CA VAL A 175 -18.48 -2.96 8.79
C VAL A 175 -19.39 -2.28 7.77
N LEU A 176 -18.82 -1.75 6.68
CA LEU A 176 -19.61 -1.15 5.60
C LEU A 176 -20.54 -2.16 4.93
N TYR A 177 -20.08 -3.39 4.72
CA TYR A 177 -20.91 -4.43 4.13
C TYR A 177 -22.12 -4.78 5.00
N GLU A 178 -21.95 -4.90 6.31
CA GLU A 178 -23.02 -5.19 7.27
C GLU A 178 -24.00 -4.01 7.42
N LEU A 179 -23.55 -2.78 7.16
CA LEU A 179 -24.42 -1.60 7.01
C LEU A 179 -25.16 -1.54 5.66
N GLY A 180 -25.01 -2.57 4.82
CA GLY A 180 -25.75 -2.73 3.58
C GLY A 180 -25.11 -2.08 2.35
N TYR A 181 -23.87 -1.55 2.45
CA TYR A 181 -23.13 -1.03 1.31
C TYR A 181 -22.70 -2.16 0.36
N ASP A 182 -22.55 -1.83 -0.92
CA ASP A 182 -21.87 -2.67 -1.90
C ASP A 182 -20.38 -2.29 -1.97
N VAL A 183 -19.50 -3.17 -1.51
CA VAL A 183 -18.10 -2.83 -1.22
C VAL A 183 -17.15 -3.41 -2.27
N TRP A 184 -16.38 -2.52 -2.89
CA TRP A 184 -15.41 -2.81 -3.94
C TRP A 184 -14.01 -2.36 -3.51
N LEU A 185 -13.00 -3.20 -3.71
CA LEU A 185 -11.61 -2.97 -3.35
C LEU A 185 -10.75 -2.90 -4.62
N GLY A 186 -10.10 -1.75 -4.84
CA GLY A 186 -9.29 -1.48 -6.02
C GLY A 186 -7.84 -1.94 -5.91
N ASN A 187 -7.19 -2.11 -7.06
CA ASN A 187 -5.78 -2.47 -7.18
C ASN A 187 -5.12 -1.70 -8.31
N ASN A 188 -3.99 -1.06 -8.02
CA ASN A 188 -3.19 -0.38 -9.04
C ASN A 188 -2.55 -1.34 -10.03
N ARG A 189 -2.39 -0.91 -11.28
CA ARG A 189 -1.49 -1.56 -12.24
C ARG A 189 -0.13 -1.86 -11.59
N GLY A 190 0.42 -3.02 -11.92
CA GLY A 190 1.72 -3.45 -11.42
C GLY A 190 1.75 -3.94 -9.97
N ASN A 191 0.64 -3.96 -9.23
CA ASN A 191 0.55 -4.59 -7.92
C ASN A 191 0.22 -6.10 -8.02
N LYS A 192 0.24 -6.85 -6.90
CA LYS A 192 0.00 -8.31 -6.79
C LYS A 192 -1.16 -8.83 -7.65
N TYR A 193 -2.21 -8.03 -7.83
CA TYR A 193 -3.45 -8.42 -8.50
C TYR A 193 -3.57 -7.92 -9.94
N SER A 194 -2.71 -6.99 -10.38
CA SER A 194 -2.86 -6.25 -11.64
C SER A 194 -1.57 -6.29 -12.48
N HIS A 195 -1.03 -7.49 -12.67
CA HIS A 195 0.23 -7.78 -13.40
C HIS A 195 0.05 -8.10 -14.89
N LYS A 196 -1.06 -7.67 -15.51
CA LYS A 196 -1.38 -8.02 -16.88
C LYS A 196 -1.59 -6.78 -17.74
N HIS A 197 -1.15 -6.88 -18.99
CA HIS A 197 -1.30 -5.87 -20.03
C HIS A 197 -1.44 -6.58 -21.38
N LEU A 198 -2.19 -5.99 -22.33
CA LEU A 198 -2.46 -6.66 -23.61
C LEU A 198 -1.23 -6.85 -24.50
N SER A 199 -0.35 -5.84 -24.57
CA SER A 199 0.84 -5.84 -25.44
C SER A 199 2.21 -5.88 -24.72
N HIS A 200 2.27 -5.57 -23.42
CA HIS A 200 3.53 -5.45 -22.69
C HIS A 200 3.68 -6.54 -21.63
N ARG A 201 4.85 -7.20 -21.61
CA ARG A 201 5.16 -8.26 -20.65
C ARG A 201 5.76 -7.65 -19.37
N LEU A 202 5.53 -8.30 -18.23
CA LEU A 202 6.06 -7.91 -16.92
C LEU A 202 7.58 -7.70 -16.87
N ASN A 203 8.34 -8.41 -17.72
CA ASN A 203 9.80 -8.29 -17.75
C ASN A 203 10.32 -7.14 -18.63
N LEU A 204 9.44 -6.36 -19.26
CA LEU A 204 9.81 -5.22 -20.09
C LEU A 204 9.67 -3.90 -19.31
N GLU A 205 10.56 -2.96 -19.55
CA GLU A 205 10.49 -1.62 -18.93
C GLU A 205 9.19 -0.89 -19.27
N LYS A 206 8.65 -1.09 -20.48
CA LYS A 206 7.41 -0.43 -20.90
C LYS A 206 6.19 -0.81 -20.06
N PHE A 207 6.17 -2.00 -19.46
CA PHE A 207 5.11 -2.40 -18.52
C PHE A 207 5.17 -1.60 -17.20
N TRP A 208 6.34 -1.09 -16.82
CA TRP A 208 6.55 -0.37 -15.56
C TRP A 208 6.67 1.14 -15.77
N ASP A 209 6.41 1.63 -16.98
CA ASP A 209 6.50 3.03 -17.35
C ASP A 209 5.22 3.79 -16.96
N PHE A 210 4.85 3.73 -15.68
CA PHE A 210 3.68 4.41 -15.11
C PHE A 210 4.01 5.07 -13.77
N ALA A 211 3.25 6.10 -13.39
CA ALA A 211 3.30 6.78 -12.11
C ALA A 211 1.88 7.25 -11.72
N LEU A 212 1.80 8.25 -10.85
CA LEU A 212 0.53 8.85 -10.43
C LEU A 212 -0.36 9.31 -11.60
N ASP A 213 0.24 9.82 -12.68
CA ASP A 213 -0.46 10.33 -13.86
C ASP A 213 -1.32 9.24 -14.51
N GLU A 214 -0.74 8.07 -14.77
CA GLU A 214 -1.48 6.96 -15.37
C GLU A 214 -2.57 6.41 -14.43
N PHE A 215 -2.34 6.44 -13.10
CA PHE A 215 -3.41 6.09 -12.16
C PHE A 215 -4.58 7.08 -12.27
N ALA A 216 -4.27 8.37 -12.41
CA ALA A 216 -5.25 9.45 -12.47
C ALA A 216 -6.02 9.52 -13.79
N PHE A 217 -5.35 9.26 -14.91
CA PHE A 217 -5.94 9.33 -16.24
C PHE A 217 -6.69 8.04 -16.63
N TYR A 218 -6.28 6.89 -16.10
CA TYR A 218 -6.77 5.59 -16.55
C TYR A 218 -7.32 4.73 -15.41
N ASP A 219 -6.51 4.35 -14.42
CA ASP A 219 -6.90 3.32 -13.44
C ASP A 219 -8.16 3.71 -12.66
N ILE A 220 -8.16 4.89 -12.03
CA ILE A 220 -9.29 5.34 -11.21
C ILE A 220 -10.52 5.62 -12.06
N PRO A 221 -10.47 6.42 -13.15
CA PRO A 221 -11.65 6.69 -13.96
C PRO A 221 -12.27 5.43 -14.58
N ASP A 222 -11.45 4.54 -15.15
CA ASP A 222 -11.95 3.34 -15.82
C ASP A 222 -12.54 2.34 -14.80
N THR A 223 -11.94 2.25 -13.62
CA THR A 223 -12.50 1.43 -12.52
C THR A 223 -13.82 1.97 -12.01
N ILE A 224 -13.94 3.28 -11.77
CA ILE A 224 -15.19 3.91 -11.33
C ILE A 224 -16.29 3.69 -12.38
N ASN A 225 -15.99 3.97 -13.66
CA ASN A 225 -16.96 3.78 -14.74
C ASN A 225 -17.45 2.32 -14.82
N TYR A 226 -16.54 1.35 -14.67
CA TYR A 226 -16.90 -0.07 -14.66
C TYR A 226 -17.82 -0.40 -13.48
N ILE A 227 -17.48 0.04 -12.26
CA ILE A 227 -18.28 -0.23 -11.06
C ILE A 227 -19.69 0.36 -11.20
N LEU A 228 -19.80 1.61 -11.66
CA LEU A 228 -21.08 2.27 -11.87
C LEU A 228 -21.93 1.55 -12.92
N ALA A 229 -21.33 1.12 -14.03
CA ALA A 229 -22.02 0.33 -15.06
C ALA A 229 -22.48 -1.04 -14.53
N ALA A 230 -21.61 -1.74 -13.79
CA ALA A 230 -21.92 -3.07 -13.23
C ALA A 230 -23.03 -3.01 -12.16
N THR A 231 -23.04 -1.96 -11.35
CA THR A 231 -24.01 -1.77 -10.26
C THR A 231 -25.26 -0.99 -10.68
N LYS A 232 -25.25 -0.39 -11.88
CA LYS A 232 -26.30 0.51 -12.39
C LYS A 232 -26.55 1.70 -11.47
N LYS A 233 -25.48 2.25 -10.90
CA LYS A 233 -25.52 3.44 -10.05
C LYS A 233 -24.95 4.64 -10.79
N GLU A 234 -25.45 5.81 -10.45
CA GLU A 234 -24.98 7.08 -11.05
C GLU A 234 -23.70 7.57 -10.39
N SER A 235 -23.53 7.30 -9.09
CA SER A 235 -22.36 7.68 -8.31
C SER A 235 -21.98 6.62 -7.28
N LEU A 236 -20.76 6.73 -6.76
CA LEU A 236 -20.22 5.92 -5.67
C LEU A 236 -19.48 6.77 -4.64
N ILE A 237 -19.21 6.19 -3.48
CA ILE A 237 -18.37 6.78 -2.43
C ILE A 237 -16.95 6.28 -2.62
N TYR A 238 -15.96 7.19 -2.61
CA TYR A 238 -14.55 6.81 -2.67
C TYR A 238 -13.93 6.84 -1.27
N VAL A 239 -13.27 5.76 -0.86
CA VAL A 239 -12.50 5.70 0.39
C VAL A 239 -11.04 5.40 0.04
N GLY A 240 -10.15 6.37 0.21
CA GLY A 240 -8.74 6.22 -0.09
C GLY A 240 -7.89 6.11 1.17
N PHE A 241 -6.80 5.34 1.10
CA PHE A 241 -5.73 5.38 2.08
C PHE A 241 -4.42 5.87 1.45
N SER A 242 -3.72 6.83 2.05
CA SER A 242 -2.39 7.26 1.60
C SER A 242 -2.35 7.66 0.12
N GLN A 243 -1.48 7.08 -0.71
CA GLN A 243 -1.49 7.30 -2.17
C GLN A 243 -2.86 7.05 -2.82
N GLY A 244 -3.72 6.21 -2.24
CA GLY A 244 -5.09 6.01 -2.72
C GLY A 244 -5.91 7.30 -2.68
N THR A 245 -5.64 8.22 -1.74
CA THR A 245 -6.28 9.54 -1.71
C THR A 245 -5.69 10.46 -2.78
N ALA A 246 -4.36 10.44 -2.94
CA ALA A 246 -3.65 11.21 -3.96
C ALA A 246 -4.17 10.89 -5.36
N GLN A 247 -4.39 9.61 -5.65
CA GLN A 247 -4.97 9.13 -6.90
C GLN A 247 -6.37 9.69 -7.13
N ALA A 248 -7.23 9.72 -6.10
CA ALA A 248 -8.56 10.32 -6.21
C ALA A 248 -8.48 11.82 -6.51
N PHE A 249 -7.68 12.57 -5.73
CA PHE A 249 -7.53 14.01 -5.91
C PHE A 249 -7.00 14.36 -7.31
N ALA A 250 -5.94 13.67 -7.75
CA ALA A 250 -5.38 13.81 -9.09
C ALA A 250 -6.45 13.54 -10.15
N SER A 251 -7.14 12.39 -10.08
CA SER A 251 -8.16 11.98 -11.06
C SER A 251 -9.29 12.99 -11.18
N VAL A 252 -9.90 13.39 -10.06
CA VAL A 252 -11.05 14.31 -10.07
C VAL A 252 -10.64 15.70 -10.52
N SER A 253 -9.44 16.15 -10.17
CA SER A 253 -8.96 17.48 -10.57
C SER A 253 -8.80 17.64 -12.10
N VAL A 254 -8.45 16.55 -12.80
CA VAL A 254 -8.19 16.55 -14.25
C VAL A 254 -9.34 15.97 -15.08
N ASN A 255 -10.35 15.38 -14.43
CA ASN A 255 -11.49 14.75 -15.08
C ASN A 255 -12.81 15.28 -14.48
N PRO A 256 -13.40 16.33 -15.07
CA PRO A 256 -14.63 16.95 -14.58
C PRO A 256 -15.81 15.97 -14.42
N ASP A 257 -15.91 14.95 -15.28
CA ASP A 257 -16.98 13.93 -15.22
C ASP A 257 -16.99 13.18 -13.87
N LEU A 258 -15.84 13.09 -13.19
CA LEU A 258 -15.76 12.42 -11.89
C LEU A 258 -16.42 13.23 -10.77
N ASN A 259 -16.61 14.54 -10.92
CA ASN A 259 -17.34 15.34 -9.93
C ASN A 259 -18.80 14.89 -9.80
N GLU A 260 -19.40 14.36 -10.86
CA GLU A 260 -20.79 13.87 -10.86
C GLU A 260 -20.88 12.38 -10.47
N LYS A 261 -19.79 11.63 -10.65
CA LYS A 261 -19.72 10.17 -10.43
C LYS A 261 -19.23 9.78 -9.04
N ILE A 262 -18.66 10.72 -8.29
CA ILE A 262 -18.20 10.49 -6.92
C ILE A 262 -19.06 11.32 -5.98
N GLU A 263 -19.82 10.64 -5.11
CA GLU A 263 -20.69 11.30 -4.13
C GLU A 263 -19.88 12.05 -3.07
N ARG A 264 -18.79 11.45 -2.61
CA ARG A 264 -17.84 12.01 -1.63
C ARG A 264 -16.54 11.22 -1.60
N ILE A 265 -15.47 11.86 -1.15
CA ILE A 265 -14.16 11.25 -0.90
C ILE A 265 -13.90 11.22 0.60
N VAL A 266 -13.71 10.04 1.17
CA VAL A 266 -13.18 9.86 2.53
C VAL A 266 -11.70 9.49 2.40
N ALA A 267 -10.83 10.34 2.89
CA ALA A 267 -9.39 10.25 2.70
C ALA A 267 -8.70 9.96 4.04
N ILE A 268 -8.24 8.73 4.21
CA ILE A 268 -7.59 8.24 5.44
C ILE A 268 -6.06 8.33 5.28
N SER A 269 -5.39 8.97 6.23
CA SER A 269 -3.95 9.29 6.16
C SER A 269 -3.55 9.85 4.79
N PRO A 270 -4.18 10.95 4.34
CA PRO A 270 -4.10 11.41 2.95
C PRO A 270 -2.71 11.88 2.54
N ALA A 271 -2.38 11.77 1.25
CA ALA A 271 -1.12 12.28 0.70
C ALA A 271 -1.36 13.27 -0.45
N THR A 272 -0.69 14.42 -0.40
CA THR A 272 -0.50 15.32 -1.55
C THR A 272 0.95 15.77 -1.63
N THR A 273 1.43 16.54 -0.65
CA THR A 273 2.78 17.11 -0.64
C THR A 273 3.44 16.82 0.72
N PRO A 274 4.00 15.61 0.93
CA PRO A 274 4.67 15.28 2.19
C PRO A 274 5.86 16.20 2.49
N HIS A 275 6.19 16.40 3.77
CA HIS A 275 7.36 17.20 4.17
C HIS A 275 8.69 16.60 3.66
N GLY A 276 8.76 15.28 3.61
CA GLY A 276 9.96 14.52 3.23
C GLY A 276 10.24 13.38 4.18
N LEU A 277 11.40 12.72 3.98
CA LEU A 277 11.84 11.64 4.84
C LEU A 277 12.45 12.19 6.14
N TYR A 278 12.30 11.43 7.22
CA TYR A 278 12.87 11.75 8.53
C TYR A 278 14.40 11.77 8.49
N SER A 279 15.01 10.79 7.81
CA SER A 279 16.45 10.77 7.57
C SER A 279 16.84 11.83 6.54
N ARG A 280 17.35 12.97 7.01
CA ARG A 280 17.78 14.10 6.16
C ARG A 280 18.78 13.70 5.08
N PHE A 281 19.68 12.77 5.37
CA PHE A 281 20.66 12.30 4.39
C PHE A 281 19.97 11.55 3.24
N LEU A 282 19.09 10.60 3.56
CA LEU A 282 18.32 9.86 2.55
C LEU A 282 17.38 10.78 1.79
N ASP A 283 16.75 11.73 2.49
CA ASP A 283 15.88 12.73 1.91
C ASP A 283 16.58 13.56 0.82
N ILE A 284 17.74 14.14 1.15
CA ILE A 284 18.54 14.92 0.19
C ILE A 284 19.01 14.05 -0.98
N LEU A 285 19.52 12.86 -0.68
CA LEU A 285 20.07 11.97 -1.68
C LEU A 285 19.01 11.54 -2.71
N LEU A 286 17.83 11.12 -2.25
CA LEU A 286 16.74 10.63 -3.10
C LEU A 286 16.04 11.75 -3.86
N LYS A 287 16.03 12.98 -3.33
CA LYS A 287 15.50 14.18 -4.01
C LYS A 287 16.46 14.81 -5.02
N SER A 288 17.77 14.58 -4.90
CA SER A 288 18.77 15.29 -5.69
C SER A 288 18.75 14.98 -7.19
N SER A 289 18.38 13.75 -7.57
CA SER A 289 18.22 13.37 -8.98
C SER A 289 17.39 12.10 -9.12
N PRO A 290 16.40 12.08 -10.05
CA PRO A 290 15.73 10.86 -10.48
C PRO A 290 16.69 9.74 -10.91
N VAL A 291 17.84 10.10 -11.50
CA VAL A 291 18.86 9.16 -11.98
C VAL A 291 19.35 8.26 -10.85
N PHE A 292 19.51 8.81 -9.64
CA PHE A 292 19.98 8.03 -8.50
C PHE A 292 19.03 6.87 -8.15
N VAL A 293 17.73 7.14 -8.10
CA VAL A 293 16.71 6.13 -7.79
C VAL A 293 16.65 5.06 -8.90
N TYR A 294 16.70 5.48 -10.18
CA TYR A 294 16.72 4.54 -11.30
C TYR A 294 17.99 3.68 -11.37
N LEU A 295 19.14 4.21 -10.95
CA LEU A 295 20.37 3.44 -10.82
C LEU A 295 20.24 2.41 -9.70
N LEU A 296 19.66 2.77 -8.55
CA LEU A 296 19.50 1.84 -7.43
C LEU A 296 18.50 0.70 -7.71
N PHE A 297 17.38 1.00 -8.35
CA PHE A 297 16.24 0.09 -8.41
C PHE A 297 15.83 -0.33 -9.84
N SER A 298 16.60 0.05 -10.86
CA SER A 298 16.25 -0.08 -12.28
C SER A 298 15.07 0.82 -12.72
N ARG A 299 14.65 0.72 -13.98
CA ARG A 299 13.45 1.40 -14.53
C ARG A 299 12.18 0.54 -14.47
N ARG A 300 12.21 -0.58 -13.74
CA ARG A 300 11.12 -1.57 -13.70
C ARG A 300 10.37 -1.53 -12.37
N VAL A 301 10.30 -2.67 -11.71
CA VAL A 301 9.64 -2.89 -10.42
C VAL A 301 10.53 -2.39 -9.28
N LEU A 302 9.93 -1.69 -8.32
CA LEU A 302 10.61 -1.30 -7.10
C LEU A 302 10.72 -2.50 -6.15
N MET A 303 11.94 -2.76 -5.68
CA MET A 303 12.23 -3.71 -4.59
C MET A 303 11.52 -5.07 -4.72
N PRO A 304 11.66 -5.78 -5.87
CA PRO A 304 10.98 -7.06 -6.11
C PRO A 304 11.43 -8.20 -5.16
N SER A 305 12.54 -7.98 -4.44
CA SER A 305 13.03 -8.92 -3.43
C SER A 305 12.22 -8.91 -2.13
N VAL A 306 11.43 -7.87 -1.84
CA VAL A 306 10.62 -7.82 -0.59
C VAL A 306 9.61 -8.96 -0.52
N GLN A 307 8.97 -9.32 -1.64
CA GLN A 307 8.03 -10.45 -1.66
C GLN A 307 8.72 -11.78 -1.37
N LEU A 308 9.98 -11.92 -1.82
CA LEU A 308 10.80 -13.08 -1.51
C LEU A 308 11.14 -13.12 -0.02
N TRP A 309 11.63 -12.00 0.53
CA TRP A 309 11.99 -11.87 1.93
C TRP A 309 10.82 -12.14 2.87
N ASN A 310 9.63 -11.61 2.57
CA ASN A 310 8.41 -11.91 3.32
C ASN A 310 8.13 -13.42 3.42
N ARG A 311 8.38 -14.17 2.34
CA ARG A 311 8.11 -15.60 2.27
C ARG A 311 9.15 -16.45 3.02
N ILE A 312 10.41 -16.04 3.02
CA ILE A 312 11.51 -16.87 3.56
C ILE A 312 11.95 -16.48 4.98
N MET A 313 11.74 -15.23 5.39
CA MET A 313 12.20 -14.76 6.70
C MET A 313 11.26 -15.21 7.80
N TYR A 314 11.83 -15.41 8.99
CA TYR A 314 11.06 -15.65 10.19
C TYR A 314 10.10 -14.47 10.43
N PRO A 315 8.77 -14.65 10.57
CA PRO A 315 7.82 -13.55 10.52
C PRO A 315 8.07 -12.45 11.57
N PRO A 316 8.39 -12.77 12.84
CA PRO A 316 8.76 -11.73 13.81
C PRO A 316 9.97 -10.87 13.40
N PHE A 317 10.92 -11.44 12.64
CA PHE A 317 12.08 -10.73 12.10
C PHE A 317 11.74 -9.85 10.90
N PHE A 318 10.87 -10.34 10.01
CA PHE A 318 10.34 -9.53 8.91
C PHE A 318 9.61 -8.30 9.45
N ASP A 319 8.72 -8.48 10.42
CA ASP A 319 8.01 -7.37 11.07
C ASP A 319 8.98 -6.33 11.67
N THR A 320 10.00 -6.78 12.39
CA THR A 320 10.99 -5.88 13.01
C THR A 320 11.76 -5.13 11.94
N SER A 321 12.06 -5.77 10.80
CA SER A 321 12.72 -5.11 9.67
C SER A 321 11.85 -4.00 9.08
N ILE A 322 10.53 -4.21 9.02
CA ILE A 322 9.54 -3.21 8.60
C ILE A 322 9.47 -2.05 9.61
N ASP A 323 9.39 -2.34 10.91
CA ASP A 323 9.40 -1.32 11.96
C ASP A 323 10.67 -0.45 11.88
N VAL A 324 11.85 -1.06 11.69
CA VAL A 324 13.12 -0.35 11.54
C VAL A 324 13.12 0.53 10.29
N ALA A 325 12.61 0.02 9.16
CA ALA A 325 12.49 0.80 7.92
C ALA A 325 11.54 2.00 8.10
N ASN A 326 10.36 1.78 8.68
CA ASN A 326 9.37 2.83 8.95
C ASN A 326 9.90 3.89 9.92
N TYR A 327 10.62 3.49 10.97
CA TYR A 327 11.28 4.41 11.88
C TYR A 327 12.36 5.23 11.16
N THR A 328 13.20 4.58 10.34
CA THR A 328 14.30 5.25 9.64
C THR A 328 13.80 6.25 8.59
N LEU A 329 12.74 5.91 7.87
CA LEU A 329 12.19 6.72 6.79
C LEU A 329 11.22 7.79 7.30
N PHE A 330 10.43 7.49 8.32
CA PHE A 330 9.27 8.30 8.71
C PHE A 330 9.13 8.50 10.22
N ASN A 331 10.11 8.11 11.05
CA ASN A 331 10.07 8.20 12.51
C ASN A 331 8.87 7.49 13.17
N TRP A 332 8.22 6.57 12.47
CA TRP A 332 7.09 5.82 13.00
C TRP A 332 7.58 4.71 13.92
N LYS A 333 7.00 4.64 15.12
CA LYS A 333 7.35 3.66 16.15
C LYS A 333 6.35 2.50 16.17
N ALA A 334 5.19 2.65 15.54
CA ALA A 334 4.12 1.66 15.43
C ALA A 334 3.75 1.05 16.80
N LEU A 335 3.65 1.90 17.83
CA LEU A 335 3.32 1.50 19.20
C LEU A 335 1.83 1.20 19.37
N ASN A 336 0.99 1.73 18.48
CA ASN A 336 -0.45 1.50 18.52
C ASN A 336 -0.89 0.22 17.80
N ILE A 337 0.04 -0.51 17.18
CA ILE A 337 -0.25 -1.78 16.49
C ILE A 337 0.36 -2.92 17.32
N ASP A 338 -0.48 -3.82 17.81
CA ASP A 338 -0.02 -4.98 18.59
C ASP A 338 0.90 -5.89 17.79
N LYS A 339 1.85 -6.53 18.47
CA LYS A 339 2.77 -7.47 17.81
C LYS A 339 2.05 -8.59 17.07
N VAL A 340 0.96 -9.12 17.63
CA VAL A 340 0.13 -10.16 16.99
C VAL A 340 -0.59 -9.60 15.76
N GLN A 341 -1.03 -8.34 15.81
CA GLN A 341 -1.65 -7.67 14.66
C GLN A 341 -0.62 -7.39 13.56
N LYS A 342 0.60 -6.95 13.92
CA LYS A 342 1.71 -6.75 12.96
C LYS A 342 2.00 -8.02 12.18
N LEU A 343 2.10 -9.17 12.85
CA LEU A 343 2.34 -10.46 12.19
C LEU A 343 1.31 -10.78 11.10
N SER A 344 0.04 -10.43 11.31
CA SER A 344 -1.02 -10.59 10.29
C SER A 344 -0.90 -9.52 9.20
N SER A 345 -0.84 -8.24 9.58
CA SER A 345 -0.94 -7.13 8.62
C SER A 345 0.33 -6.88 7.81
N TYR A 346 1.51 -6.99 8.42
CA TYR A 346 2.78 -6.71 7.75
C TYR A 346 3.15 -7.78 6.72
N ALA A 347 2.68 -9.01 6.90
CA ALA A 347 2.78 -10.07 5.91
C ALA A 347 2.09 -9.72 4.57
N HIS A 348 1.12 -8.79 4.59
CA HIS A 348 0.35 -8.35 3.41
C HIS A 348 0.51 -6.86 3.10
N LEU A 349 1.44 -6.16 3.78
CA LEU A 349 1.64 -4.73 3.62
C LEU A 349 2.22 -4.39 2.24
N TYR A 350 3.24 -5.13 1.80
CA TYR A 350 4.01 -4.76 0.61
C TYR A 350 3.61 -5.54 -0.66
N SER A 351 3.29 -4.77 -1.68
CA SER A 351 3.06 -5.19 -3.06
C SER A 351 3.94 -4.34 -4.01
N THR A 352 4.18 -4.87 -5.21
CA THR A 352 5.01 -4.22 -6.22
C THR A 352 4.38 -2.93 -6.77
N THR A 353 5.24 -1.99 -7.19
CA THR A 353 4.90 -0.80 -7.99
C THR A 353 6.08 -0.47 -8.90
N SER A 354 5.93 0.49 -9.81
CA SER A 354 7.04 0.97 -10.65
C SER A 354 8.01 1.85 -9.86
N VAL A 355 9.30 1.80 -10.24
CA VAL A 355 10.29 2.77 -9.74
C VAL A 355 9.91 4.20 -10.13
N LYS A 356 9.31 4.38 -11.33
CA LYS A 356 8.82 5.67 -11.82
C LYS A 356 7.79 6.29 -10.86
N THR A 357 6.93 5.51 -10.21
CA THR A 357 5.99 6.01 -9.18
C THR A 357 6.73 6.62 -7.98
N VAL A 358 7.80 5.98 -7.50
CA VAL A 358 8.57 6.48 -6.36
C VAL A 358 9.39 7.70 -6.74
N VAL A 359 9.98 7.72 -7.94
CA VAL A 359 10.64 8.91 -8.49
C VAL A 359 9.66 10.07 -8.54
N HIS A 360 8.43 9.84 -9.00
CA HIS A 360 7.39 10.87 -9.04
C HIS A 360 7.11 11.45 -7.65
N TRP A 361 6.99 10.61 -6.61
CA TRP A 361 6.84 11.10 -5.24
C TRP A 361 8.02 11.95 -4.80
N PHE A 362 9.26 11.57 -5.11
CA PHE A 362 10.42 12.42 -4.79
C PHE A 362 10.40 13.76 -5.53
N GLN A 363 9.91 13.81 -6.78
CA GLN A 363 9.71 15.07 -7.50
C GLN A 363 8.69 15.97 -6.81
N ILE A 364 7.54 15.41 -6.39
CA ILE A 364 6.49 16.14 -5.66
C ILE A 364 7.04 16.72 -4.35
N ILE A 365 7.75 15.90 -3.56
CA ILE A 365 8.30 16.33 -2.27
C ILE A 365 9.40 17.38 -2.48
N SER A 366 10.27 17.21 -3.49
CA SER A 366 11.34 18.16 -3.81
C SER A 366 10.77 19.52 -4.25
N ALA A 367 9.76 19.51 -5.13
CA ALA A 367 9.13 20.73 -5.63
C ALA A 367 8.15 21.37 -4.64
N LYS A 368 7.75 20.64 -3.58
CA LYS A 368 6.67 21.01 -2.65
C LYS A 368 5.36 21.34 -3.37
N LYS A 369 5.09 20.60 -4.43
CA LYS A 369 3.95 20.81 -5.32
C LYS A 369 3.37 19.46 -5.73
N PHE A 370 2.06 19.33 -5.61
CA PHE A 370 1.35 18.18 -6.13
C PHE A 370 1.21 18.32 -7.65
N GLN A 371 2.15 17.72 -8.37
CA GLN A 371 2.35 17.93 -9.81
C GLN A 371 2.43 16.59 -10.55
N MET A 372 2.30 16.66 -11.88
CA MET A 372 2.48 15.55 -12.80
C MET A 372 3.95 15.17 -12.98
N TYR A 373 4.19 13.95 -13.47
CA TYR A 373 5.55 13.43 -13.63
C TYR A 373 6.31 14.23 -14.68
N HIS A 374 7.56 14.57 -14.37
CA HIS A 374 8.42 15.31 -15.28
C HIS A 374 9.66 14.50 -15.65
N ASP A 375 9.86 14.24 -16.94
CA ASP A 375 11.06 13.53 -17.41
C ASP A 375 12.22 14.51 -17.65
N GLU A 376 13.07 14.68 -16.64
CA GLU A 376 14.27 15.53 -16.71
C GLU A 376 15.30 15.06 -17.76
N SER A 377 15.15 13.84 -18.30
CA SER A 377 16.08 13.30 -19.31
C SER A 377 15.78 13.77 -20.74
N ASN A 378 14.56 14.26 -20.99
CA ASN A 378 14.19 14.90 -22.24
C ASN A 378 14.41 16.42 -22.09
N PHE A 379 14.99 17.06 -23.10
CA PHE A 379 15.22 18.51 -23.17
C PHE A 379 13.91 19.35 -23.22
N SER A 380 12.83 18.90 -22.58
CA SER A 380 11.61 19.68 -22.43
C SER A 380 11.84 20.77 -21.39
N SER A 381 12.03 22.00 -21.85
CA SER A 381 12.12 23.21 -21.02
C SER A 381 10.78 23.62 -20.38
N LEU A 382 9.82 22.69 -20.28
CA LEU A 382 8.49 22.94 -19.73
C LEU A 382 8.52 22.62 -18.25
N ASN A 383 8.09 23.57 -17.42
CA ASN A 383 7.89 23.33 -16.00
C ASN A 383 6.86 22.20 -15.80
N PRO A 384 7.02 21.35 -14.76
CA PRO A 384 6.00 20.36 -14.43
C PRO A 384 4.63 21.01 -14.21
N ILE A 385 3.57 20.34 -14.64
CA ILE A 385 2.19 20.83 -14.52
C ILE A 385 1.63 20.39 -13.17
N GLU A 386 1.13 21.34 -12.38
CA GLU A 386 0.44 21.05 -11.12
C GLU A 386 -0.94 20.43 -11.36
N TYR A 387 -1.33 19.46 -10.54
CA TYR A 387 -2.70 18.98 -10.54
C TYR A 387 -3.63 20.11 -10.08
N PRO A 388 -4.67 20.48 -10.85
CA PRO A 388 -5.51 21.63 -10.54
C PRO A 388 -6.56 21.29 -9.47
N LEU A 389 -6.11 20.99 -8.25
CA LEU A 389 -6.95 20.48 -7.15
C LEU A 389 -8.13 21.39 -6.78
N LYS A 390 -8.08 22.67 -7.13
CA LYS A 390 -9.19 23.63 -6.94
C LYS A 390 -10.41 23.33 -7.82
N ASN A 391 -10.27 22.49 -8.85
CA ASN A 391 -11.36 22.06 -9.71
C ASN A 391 -12.23 20.96 -9.09
N ILE A 392 -11.86 20.44 -7.92
CA ILE A 392 -12.65 19.41 -7.25
C ILE A 392 -13.90 20.05 -6.64
N GLU A 393 -15.06 19.51 -6.96
CA GLU A 393 -16.36 19.94 -6.43
C GLU A 393 -16.99 18.89 -5.50
N VAL A 394 -16.37 17.71 -5.43
CA VAL A 394 -16.78 16.60 -4.55
C VAL A 394 -16.48 16.93 -3.09
N PRO A 395 -17.39 16.64 -2.13
CA PRO A 395 -17.10 16.70 -0.70
C PRO A 395 -15.92 15.80 -0.31
N ILE A 396 -14.93 16.36 0.39
CA ILE A 396 -13.71 15.68 0.86
C ILE A 396 -13.67 15.69 2.38
N HIS A 397 -13.53 14.50 2.97
CA HIS A 397 -13.32 14.31 4.41
C HIS A 397 -11.93 13.75 4.66
N LEU A 398 -11.03 14.58 5.18
CA LEU A 398 -9.67 14.21 5.55
C LEU A 398 -9.66 13.67 6.97
N ILE A 399 -9.18 12.43 7.15
CA ILE A 399 -8.98 11.81 8.46
C ILE A 399 -7.50 11.45 8.54
N TYR A 400 -6.77 12.04 9.49
CA TYR A 400 -5.31 11.93 9.53
C TYR A 400 -4.79 11.81 10.95
N GLY A 401 -3.65 11.13 11.11
CA GLY A 401 -2.96 11.09 12.39
C GLY A 401 -2.17 12.38 12.61
N ASP A 402 -2.24 12.98 13.80
CA ASP A 402 -1.47 14.20 14.11
C ASP A 402 0.03 13.96 14.29
N SER A 403 0.44 12.69 14.37
CA SER A 403 1.82 12.23 14.50
C SER A 403 2.36 11.66 13.18
N ASP A 404 1.60 11.77 12.10
CA ASP A 404 1.97 11.25 10.78
C ASP A 404 2.83 12.25 9.98
N LEU A 405 4.12 11.96 9.86
CA LEU A 405 5.08 12.79 9.11
C LEU A 405 4.83 12.89 7.59
N LEU A 406 4.00 12.02 7.01
CA LEU A 406 3.66 12.12 5.58
C LEU A 406 2.51 13.09 5.29
N VAL A 407 1.74 13.48 6.31
CA VAL A 407 0.57 14.36 6.15
C VAL A 407 0.96 15.78 6.52
N ASP A 408 1.16 16.62 5.50
CA ASP A 408 1.20 18.08 5.67
C ASP A 408 -0.23 18.63 5.50
N ILE A 409 -0.99 18.68 6.60
CA ILE A 409 -2.41 19.06 6.55
C ILE A 409 -2.60 20.53 6.12
N GLU A 410 -1.71 21.43 6.55
CA GLU A 410 -1.81 22.85 6.21
C GLU A 410 -1.62 23.07 4.71
N VAL A 411 -0.62 22.42 4.11
CA VAL A 411 -0.41 22.46 2.65
C VAL A 411 -1.61 21.85 1.93
N MET A 412 -2.11 20.71 2.40
CA MET A 412 -3.24 20.02 1.77
C MET A 412 -4.52 20.85 1.79
N GLU A 413 -4.91 21.42 2.93
CA GLU A 413 -6.08 22.29 3.04
C GLU A 413 -5.96 23.56 2.20
N ASN A 414 -4.74 24.07 2.03
CA ASN A 414 -4.47 25.21 1.14
C ASN A 414 -4.55 24.84 -0.34
N GLN A 415 -4.21 23.59 -0.71
CA GLN A 415 -4.32 23.10 -2.08
C GLN A 415 -5.76 22.71 -2.45
N LEU A 416 -6.51 22.11 -1.53
CA LEU A 416 -7.87 21.62 -1.74
C LEU A 416 -8.94 22.74 -1.66
N PRO A 417 -10.13 22.54 -2.24
CA PRO A 417 -11.22 23.51 -2.19
C PRO A 417 -11.82 23.61 -0.77
N LYS A 418 -11.57 24.73 -0.07
CA LYS A 418 -12.05 24.97 1.31
C LYS A 418 -13.55 24.78 1.49
N LYS A 419 -14.35 25.09 0.46
CA LYS A 419 -15.82 24.93 0.48
C LYS A 419 -16.26 23.47 0.66
N TYR A 420 -15.49 22.53 0.12
CA TYR A 420 -15.85 21.11 0.06
C TYR A 420 -14.98 20.24 0.96
N THR A 421 -14.00 20.80 1.67
CA THR A 421 -13.00 20.04 2.42
C THR A 421 -13.20 20.21 3.92
N THR A 422 -13.29 19.10 4.64
CA THR A 422 -13.27 19.04 6.11
C THR A 422 -12.13 18.16 6.59
N SER A 423 -11.51 18.49 7.72
CA SER A 423 -10.40 17.74 8.28
C SER A 423 -10.68 17.29 9.72
N HIS A 424 -10.18 16.10 10.06
CA HIS A 424 -10.38 15.44 11.34
C HIS A 424 -9.07 14.80 11.81
N PRO A 425 -8.34 15.43 12.76
CA PRO A 425 -7.15 14.84 13.34
C PRO A 425 -7.51 13.68 14.27
N VAL A 426 -6.66 12.66 14.26
CA VAL A 426 -6.70 11.51 15.17
C VAL A 426 -5.46 11.57 16.04
N ALA A 427 -5.67 11.86 17.33
CA ALA A 427 -4.59 12.18 18.24
C ALA A 427 -3.66 10.98 18.48
N GLY A 428 -2.35 11.19 18.36
CA GLY A 428 -1.30 10.21 18.59
C GLY A 428 -1.18 9.13 17.51
N HIS A 429 -2.00 9.16 16.45
CA HIS A 429 -1.92 8.19 15.37
C HIS A 429 -0.77 8.51 14.41
N GLU A 430 0.00 7.49 14.07
CA GLU A 430 0.92 7.47 12.92
C GLU A 430 0.18 6.99 11.65
N HIS A 431 0.90 6.90 10.52
CA HIS A 431 0.29 6.64 9.21
C HIS A 431 -0.52 5.35 9.12
N LEU A 432 0.05 4.24 9.60
CA LEU A 432 -0.57 2.92 9.57
C LEU A 432 -1.56 2.70 10.73
N ASP A 433 -1.51 3.52 11.78
CA ASP A 433 -2.41 3.39 12.94
C ASP A 433 -3.87 3.62 12.54
N ASN A 434 -4.11 4.48 11.54
CA ASN A 434 -5.46 4.72 11.03
C ASN A 434 -6.07 3.50 10.30
N LEU A 435 -5.27 2.51 9.94
CA LEU A 435 -5.75 1.23 9.40
C LEU A 435 -5.73 0.14 10.47
N TRP A 436 -4.63 0.01 11.21
CA TRP A 436 -4.32 -1.18 12.00
C TRP A 436 -4.05 -0.92 13.48
N GLY A 437 -4.23 0.32 13.94
CA GLY A 437 -4.15 0.66 15.35
C GLY A 437 -5.19 -0.11 16.16
N ARG A 438 -4.86 -0.46 17.40
CA ARG A 438 -5.76 -1.17 18.33
C ARG A 438 -7.12 -0.49 18.49
N ASP A 439 -7.15 0.82 18.36
CA ASP A 439 -8.34 1.67 18.49
C ASP A 439 -8.82 2.26 17.16
N ALA A 440 -8.29 1.84 16.01
CA ALA A 440 -8.73 2.31 14.70
C ALA A 440 -10.24 2.13 14.51
N ALA A 441 -10.78 0.96 14.87
CA ALA A 441 -12.21 0.69 14.79
C ALA A 441 -13.05 1.59 15.72
N ARG A 442 -12.49 2.01 16.86
CA ARG A 442 -13.17 2.82 17.87
C ARG A 442 -13.10 4.32 17.56
N ILE A 443 -12.03 4.79 16.89
CA ILE A 443 -11.79 6.22 16.67
C ILE A 443 -11.98 6.60 15.20
N VAL A 444 -11.38 5.85 14.27
CA VAL A 444 -11.38 6.17 12.84
C VAL A 444 -12.71 5.81 12.19
N PHE A 445 -13.27 4.64 12.48
CA PHE A 445 -14.51 4.19 11.82
C PHE A 445 -15.70 5.12 12.10
N PRO A 446 -15.93 5.62 13.34
CA PRO A 446 -16.92 6.65 13.60
C PRO A 446 -16.78 7.90 12.70
N LEU A 447 -15.54 8.35 12.44
CA LEU A 447 -15.30 9.49 11.56
C LEU A 447 -15.67 9.14 10.12
N VAL A 448 -15.27 7.97 9.63
CA VAL A 448 -15.65 7.48 8.30
C VAL A 448 -17.17 7.39 8.18
N LEU A 449 -17.83 6.69 9.10
CA LEU A 449 -19.29 6.48 9.09
C LEU A 449 -20.06 7.80 9.16
N LYS A 450 -19.64 8.74 10.01
CA LYS A 450 -20.18 10.09 10.05
C LYS A 450 -20.02 10.81 8.71
N SER A 451 -18.86 10.68 8.06
CA SER A 451 -18.63 11.18 6.71
C SER A 451 -19.51 10.50 5.65
N LEU A 452 -20.05 9.31 5.90
CA LEU A 452 -21.03 8.66 5.01
C LEU A 452 -22.49 9.06 5.31
N GLY A 453 -22.72 9.77 6.40
CA GLY A 453 -24.06 10.15 6.89
C GLY A 453 -24.73 9.09 7.76
N GLU A 454 -23.98 8.12 8.28
CA GLU A 454 -24.49 7.10 9.19
C GLU A 454 -24.65 7.65 10.62
N GLU A 455 -25.70 7.19 11.31
CA GLU A 455 -25.89 7.50 12.73
C GLU A 455 -24.91 6.67 13.57
N VAL A 456 -23.83 7.31 14.02
CA VAL A 456 -22.93 6.68 14.99
C VAL A 456 -23.53 6.86 16.37
N ALA A 457 -24.04 5.77 16.96
CA ALA A 457 -24.42 5.76 18.37
C ALA A 457 -23.19 6.17 19.19
N ASN A 458 -23.27 7.29 19.91
CA ASN A 458 -22.21 7.73 20.81
C ASN A 458 -21.97 6.66 21.87
N GLY A 459 -21.01 5.76 21.63
CA GLY A 459 -20.53 4.82 22.62
C GLY A 459 -20.05 5.58 23.84
N LYS A 460 -20.60 5.24 25.01
CA LYS A 460 -20.22 5.84 26.30
C LYS A 460 -18.69 5.78 26.46
N LYS A 461 -18.13 6.92 26.88
CA LYS A 461 -16.71 7.15 27.20
C LYS A 461 -16.10 6.06 28.06
#